data_AF-A0A8T4DBM8-F1
#
_entry.id   AF-A0A8T4DBM8-F1
#
_cell.length_a   1.000
_cell.length_b   1.000
_cell.length_c   1.000
_cell.angle_alpha   90.00
_cell.angle_beta   90.00
_cell.angle_gamma   90.00
#
_symmetry.space_group_name_H-M   'P 1'
#
loop_
_entity.id
_entity.type
_entity.pdbx_description
1 polymer ?
#
loop_
_entity_poly.entity_id
_entity_poly.type
_entity_poly.pdbx_seq_one_letter_code
_entity_poly.pdbx_strand_id
1 'polypeptide(L)' 'MVTRKFTVVLEPAEEGGFIVKCLELPVATQGETKEEALKNIKEAIEGYLEVKTKLLGRRVKGEKAEVIVEAPSALLA' A
#
# COMPACT_ATOMS: atom_id res chain seq x y z
N MET A 1 -17.21 -0.10 -6.44
CA MET A 1 -15.79 -0.05 -6.06
C MET A 1 -15.13 1.09 -6.81
N VAL A 2 -14.11 1.75 -6.24
CA VAL A 2 -13.35 2.81 -6.90
C VAL A 2 -11.94 2.32 -7.18
N THR A 3 -11.33 2.77 -8.28
CA THR A 3 -9.97 2.39 -8.65
C THR A 3 -8.99 3.46 -8.16
N ARG A 4 -7.95 3.04 -7.44
CA ARG A 4 -6.87 3.90 -6.95
C ARG A 4 -5.53 3.29 -7.35
N LYS A 5 -4.56 4.13 -7.71
CA LYS A 5 -3.19 3.71 -8.04
C LYS A 5 -2.32 3.78 -6.79
N PHE A 6 -1.38 2.84 -6.70
CA PHE A 6 -0.35 2.75 -5.68
C PHE A 6 0.99 2.50 -6.36
N THR A 7 2.06 3.01 -5.77
CA THR A 7 3.41 2.87 -6.27
C THR A 7 4.09 1.74 -5.53
N VAL A 8 4.66 0.79 -6.28
CA VAL A 8 5.37 -0.34 -5.71
C VAL A 8 6.81 -0.38 -6.21
N VAL A 9 7.72 -0.76 -5.32
CA VAL A 9 9.13 -1.01 -5.64
C VAL A 9 9.32 -2.52 -5.66
N LEU A 10 9.99 -3.00 -6.71
CA LEU A 10 10.23 -4.41 -6.94
C LEU A 10 11.74 -4.67 -6.88
N GLU A 11 12.16 -5.56 -5.99
CA GLU A 11 13.56 -5.86 -5.67
C GLU A 11 13.81 -7.36 -5.89
N PRO A 12 14.89 -7.78 -6.57
CA PRO A 12 15.30 -9.18 -6.58
C PRO A 12 15.61 -9.65 -5.15
N ALA A 13 15.16 -10.85 -4.77
CA ALA A 13 15.47 -11.43 -3.47
C ALA A 13 16.81 -12.19 -3.51
N GLU A 14 17.51 -12.26 -2.37
CA GLU A 14 18.82 -12.92 -2.26
C GLU A 14 18.75 -14.42 -2.58
N GLU A 15 17.66 -15.09 -2.22
CA GLU A 15 17.43 -16.53 -2.46
C GLU A 15 16.79 -16.81 -3.83
N GLY A 16 16.60 -15.77 -4.66
CA GLY A 16 15.87 -15.84 -5.92
C GLY A 16 14.41 -15.38 -5.81
N GLY A 17 13.81 -15.02 -6.95
CA GLY A 17 12.48 -14.40 -7.00
C GLY A 17 12.51 -12.89 -6.71
N PHE A 18 11.38 -12.35 -6.27
CA PHE A 18 11.17 -10.91 -6.10
C PHE A 18 10.43 -10.57 -4.80
N ILE A 19 10.89 -9.52 -4.13
CA ILE A 19 10.18 -8.82 -3.07
C ILE A 19 9.56 -7.56 -3.67
N VAL A 20 8.34 -7.24 -3.26
CA VAL A 20 7.65 -6.02 -3.68
C VAL A 20 7.07 -5.29 -2.49
N LYS A 21 7.24 -3.96 -2.46
CA LYS A 21 6.84 -3.10 -1.34
C LYS A 21 6.00 -1.94 -1.87
N CYS A 22 4.87 -1.65 -1.22
CA CYS A 22 4.07 -0.46 -1.49
C CYS A 22 4.71 0.74 -0.78
N LEU A 23 4.85 1.88 -1.46
CA LEU A 23 5.44 3.08 -0.86
C LEU A 23 4.44 3.82 0.04
N GLU A 24 3.16 3.79 -0.31
CA GLU A 24 2.12 4.55 0.39
C GLU A 24 1.46 3.76 1.54
N LEU A 25 1.67 2.43 1.60
CA LEU A 25 1.05 1.55 2.59
C LEU A 25 2.09 0.61 3.21
N PRO A 26 1.94 0.22 4.49
CA PRO A 26 2.82 -0.73 5.16
C PRO A 26 2.50 -2.17 4.72
N VAL A 27 2.66 -2.45 3.43
CA VAL A 27 2.34 -3.72 2.79
C VAL A 27 3.51 -4.12 1.89
N ALA A 28 3.97 -5.36 2.05
CA ALA A 28 4.97 -5.98 1.20
C ALA A 28 4.60 -7.44 0.97
N THR A 29 4.98 -7.98 -0.18
CA THR A 29 4.80 -9.39 -0.53
C THR A 29 6.02 -9.89 -1.31
N GLN A 30 6.04 -11.18 -1.62
CA GLN A 30 7.06 -11.82 -2.45
C GLN A 30 6.42 -12.74 -3.49
N GLY A 31 7.21 -13.16 -4.47
CA GLY A 31 6.84 -14.18 -5.45
C GLY A 31 8.07 -14.71 -6.18
N GLU A 32 7.98 -15.90 -6.76
CA GLU A 32 9.07 -16.51 -7.53
C GLU A 32 9.29 -15.76 -8.86
N THR A 33 8.24 -15.13 -9.38
CA THR A 33 8.29 -14.30 -10.58
C THR A 33 7.82 -12.87 -10.29
N LYS A 34 8.22 -11.93 -11.16
CA LYS A 34 7.76 -10.54 -11.10
C LYS A 34 6.23 -10.44 -11.18
N GLU A 35 5.62 -11.24 -12.05
CA GLU A 35 4.17 -11.25 -12.27
C GLU A 35 3.41 -11.76 -11.03
N GLU A 36 3.93 -12.82 -10.42
CA GLU A 36 3.39 -13.36 -9.18
C GLU A 36 3.52 -12.34 -8.03
N ALA A 37 4.71 -11.76 -7.83
CA ALA A 37 4.92 -10.75 -6.80
C ALA A 37 3.94 -9.56 -6.97
N LEU A 38 3.77 -9.08 -8.20
CA LEU A 38 2.82 -8.00 -8.53
C LEU A 38 1.34 -8.39 -8.33
N LYS A 39 0.98 -9.65 -8.60
CA LYS A 39 -0.35 -10.17 -8.29
C LYS A 39 -0.58 -10.20 -6.78
N ASN A 40 0.39 -10.73 -6.03
CA ASN A 40 0.30 -10.87 -4.58
C ASN A 40 0.19 -9.51 -3.88
N ILE A 41 0.98 -8.50 -4.29
CA ILE A 41 0.92 -7.17 -3.66
C ILE A 41 -0.42 -6.48 -3.91
N LYS A 42 -1.03 -6.71 -5.09
CA LYS A 42 -2.36 -6.18 -5.39
C LYS A 42 -3.40 -6.74 -4.43
N GLU A 43 -3.44 -8.06 -4.27
CA GLU A 43 -4.37 -8.73 -3.35
C GLU A 43 -4.14 -8.29 -1.90
N ALA A 44 -2.88 -8.15 -1.47
CA ALA A 44 -2.53 -7.70 -0.13
C ALA A 44 -2.95 -6.24 0.12
N ILE A 45 -2.80 -5.34 -0.86
CA ILE A 45 -3.28 -3.95 -0.78
C ILE A 45 -4.81 -3.91 -0.66
N GLU A 46 -5.52 -4.69 -1.47
CA GLU A 46 -6.98 -4.77 -1.43
C GLU A 46 -7.47 -5.24 -0.04
N GLY A 47 -6.87 -6.31 0.49
CA GLY A 47 -7.16 -6.82 1.83
C GLY A 47 -6.85 -5.81 2.95
N TYR A 48 -5.72 -5.11 2.86
CA TYR A 48 -5.36 -4.06 3.82
C TYR A 48 -6.39 -2.93 3.86
N LEU A 49 -6.83 -2.45 2.68
CA LEU A 49 -7.82 -1.37 2.57
C LEU A 49 -9.20 -1.81 3.09
N GLU A 50 -9.60 -3.05 2.87
CA GLU A 50 -10.85 -3.60 3.41
C GLU A 50 -10.85 -3.57 4.95
N VAL A 51 -9.78 -4.08 5.58
CA VAL A 51 -9.64 -4.08 7.04
C VAL A 51 -9.58 -2.64 7.57
N LYS A 52 -8.78 -1.76 6.96
CA LYS A 52 -8.67 -0.35 7.35
C LYS A 52 -10.02 0.36 7.31
N THR A 53 -10.84 0.10 6.29
CA THR A 53 -12.19 0.67 6.17
C THR A 53 -13.10 0.18 7.29
N LYS A 54 -13.09 -1.13 7.61
CA LYS A 54 -13.87 -1.70 8.72
C LYS A 54 -13.47 -1.11 10.07
N LEU A 55 -12.18 -0.85 10.29
CA LEU A 55 -11.67 -0.25 11.53
C LEU A 55 -12.04 1.24 11.65
N LEU A 56 -11.89 2.01 10.58
CA LEU A 56 -12.29 3.41 10.53
C LEU A 56 -13.80 3.58 10.79
N GLY A 57 -14.62 2.69 10.25
CA GLY A 57 -16.07 2.70 10.49
C GLY A 57 -16.48 2.32 11.93
N ARG A 58 -15.58 1.71 12.72
CA ARG A 58 -15.91 1.15 14.04
C ARG A 58 -15.34 1.93 15.23
N ARG A 59 -14.38 2.84 15.06
CA ARG A 59 -13.56 3.31 16.20
C ARG A 59 -13.29 4.81 16.37
N VAL A 60 -13.84 5.70 15.56
CA VAL A 60 -13.63 7.14 15.80
C VAL A 60 -14.95 7.80 16.19
N LYS A 61 -15.16 8.03 17.49
CA LYS A 61 -16.15 9.00 17.98
C LYS A 61 -15.50 10.38 17.93
N GLY A 62 -15.65 11.07 16.80
CA GLY A 62 -15.08 12.41 16.62
C GLY A 62 -15.43 13.02 15.27
N GLU A 63 -15.32 14.33 15.17
CA GLU A 63 -15.47 15.07 13.92
C GLU A 63 -14.25 14.84 13.03
N LYS A 64 -14.48 14.59 11.74
CA LYS A 64 -13.40 14.48 10.76
C LYS A 64 -13.01 15.90 10.33
N ALA A 65 -11.74 16.25 10.48
CA ALA A 65 -11.19 17.49 9.96
C ALA A 65 -10.01 17.18 9.02
N GLU A 66 -9.92 17.90 7.92
CA GLU A 66 -8.77 17.87 7.03
C GLU A 66 -7.81 19.00 7.43
N VAL A 67 -6.50 18.70 7.46
CA VAL A 67 -5.46 19.66 7.80
C VAL A 67 -4.50 19.76 6.64
N ILE A 68 -4.30 20.98 6.14
CA ILE A 68 -3.32 21.29 5.10
C ILE A 68 -2.00 21.63 5.79
N VAL A 69 -0.92 21.01 5.34
CA VAL A 69 0.43 21.25 5.87
C VAL A 69 1.39 21.61 4.73
N GLU A 70 2.41 22.40 5.05
CA GLU A 70 3.55 22.58 4.16
C GLU A 70 4.43 21.33 4.24
N ALA A 71 4.69 20.71 3.09
CA ALA A 71 5.51 19.51 2.99
C ALA A 71 6.72 19.80 2.08
N PRO A 72 7.91 19.24 2.39
CA PRO A 72 9.06 19.31 1.50
C PRO A 72 8.68 18.81 0.09
N SER A 73 9.05 19.56 -0.95
CA SER A 73 8.75 19.21 -2.34
C SER A 73 9.31 17.85 -2.76
N ALA A 74 10.37 17.39 -2.10
CA ALA A 74 10.96 16.06 -2.29
C ALA A 74 9.99 14.89 -2.01
N LEU A 75 8.90 15.11 -1.24
CA LEU A 75 7.88 14.10 -0.98
C LEU A 75 6.86 13.94 -2.12
N LEU A 76 6.90 14.82 -3.13
CA LEU A 76 5.98 14.82 -4.28
C LEU A 76 6.64 14.31 -5.58
N ALA A 77 7.91 13.91 -5.52
CA ALA A 77 8.71 13.45 -6.65
C ALA A 77 8.60 11.94 -6.87
#